data_AF-A0A2H9L178-F1
#
_entry.id   AF-A0A2H9L178-F1
#
_cell.length_a   1.000
_cell.length_b   1.000
_cell.length_c   1.000
_cell.angle_alpha   90.00
_cell.angle_beta   90.00
_cell.angle_gamma   90.00
#
_symmetry.space_group_name_H-M   'P 1'
#
loop_
_entity.id
_entity.type
_entity.pdbx_description
1 polymer ?
#
loop_
_entity_poly.entity_id
_entity_poly.type
_entity_poly.pdbx_seq_one_letter_code
_entity_poly.pdbx_strand_id
1 'polypeptide(L)'
;MVADEDKVFKPDEVKRKEKEAEDGKTVETEKTADEKGKRVKPEHHEEKAEEKKREIVLQRLYVVDLSAAFRKPEPRHQRSAVRLLRQFVSKHAKSSKIRISPGLAAEAAKARRLRISVTKDKEGLAEATLQ
;
A
#
# COMPACT_ATOMS: atom_id res chain seq x y z
N MET A 1 26.25 26.33 -57.02
CA MET A 1 25.48 25.97 -55.82
C MET A 1 24.50 24.91 -56.27
N VAL A 2 24.54 23.73 -55.66
CA VAL A 2 23.90 22.50 -56.16
C VAL A 2 22.58 22.28 -55.42
N ALA A 3 21.59 21.69 -56.08
CA ALA A 3 20.27 21.44 -55.49
C ALA A 3 20.29 20.22 -54.55
N ASP A 4 19.65 20.37 -53.39
CA ASP A 4 19.34 19.28 -52.45
C ASP A 4 17.87 18.87 -52.59
N GLU A 5 17.58 18.01 -53.56
CA GLU A 5 16.30 17.30 -53.68
C GLU A 5 16.56 15.79 -53.78
N ASP A 6 16.77 15.11 -52.66
CA ASP A 6 16.67 13.63 -52.63
C ASP A 6 16.63 13.05 -51.20
N LYS A 7 15.46 12.54 -50.79
CA LYS A 7 15.26 11.18 -50.23
C LYS A 7 13.85 10.95 -49.72
N VAL A 8 13.05 10.31 -50.58
CA VAL A 8 11.76 9.70 -50.23
C VAL A 8 12.01 8.53 -49.27
N PHE A 9 11.60 8.67 -48.01
CA PHE A 9 11.72 7.61 -47.00
C PHE A 9 10.58 6.58 -47.19
N LYS A 10 10.89 5.46 -47.84
CA LYS A 10 9.99 4.30 -47.95
C LYS A 10 10.11 3.46 -46.65
N PRO A 11 9.00 3.12 -45.96
CA PRO A 11 9.07 2.17 -44.85
C PRO A 11 9.24 0.73 -45.37
N ASP A 12 10.21 0.01 -44.80
CA ASP A 12 10.51 -1.38 -45.15
C ASP A 12 9.33 -2.34 -44.98
N GLU A 13 9.09 -3.14 -46.02
CA GLU A 13 8.49 -4.46 -45.87
C GLU A 13 9.49 -5.44 -45.22
N VAL A 14 8.96 -6.56 -44.69
CA VAL A 14 9.64 -7.80 -44.20
C VAL A 14 9.46 -8.05 -42.69
N LYS A 15 8.30 -8.63 -42.36
CA LYS A 15 8.14 -9.80 -41.45
C LYS A 15 6.67 -10.26 -41.41
N ARG A 16 6.29 -11.01 -42.44
CA ARG A 16 5.13 -11.92 -42.46
C ARG A 16 5.63 -13.30 -42.90
N LYS A 17 4.89 -14.36 -42.52
CA LYS A 17 5.28 -15.80 -42.48
C LYS A 17 6.12 -16.16 -41.23
N GLU A 18 5.85 -17.24 -40.49
CA GLU A 18 4.79 -18.26 -40.58
C GLU A 18 3.98 -18.38 -39.28
N LYS A 19 2.66 -18.65 -39.41
CA LYS A 19 1.91 -19.68 -38.67
C LYS A 19 0.44 -19.69 -39.13
N GLU A 20 0.17 -20.53 -40.13
CA GLU A 20 -1.16 -21.04 -40.48
C GLU A 20 -1.18 -22.57 -40.25
N ALA A 21 -2.38 -23.17 -40.29
CA ALA A 21 -2.73 -24.58 -39.98
C ALA A 21 -2.59 -24.98 -38.49
N GLU A 22 -3.44 -25.81 -37.88
CA GLU A 22 -4.75 -26.47 -38.19
C GLU A 22 -5.27 -27.03 -36.83
N ASP A 23 -6.55 -27.28 -36.51
CA ASP A 23 -7.89 -26.86 -37.01
C ASP A 23 -8.88 -27.04 -35.80
N GLY A 24 -10.20 -27.12 -35.99
CA GLY A 24 -11.17 -27.57 -34.98
C GLY A 24 -12.43 -26.70 -34.86
N LYS A 25 -13.49 -27.06 -35.59
CA LYS A 25 -14.75 -26.32 -35.75
C LYS A 25 -15.84 -26.67 -34.71
N THR A 26 -16.72 -25.71 -34.38
CA THR A 26 -18.09 -25.88 -33.79
C THR A 26 -18.20 -26.42 -32.35
N VAL A 27 -19.28 -26.27 -31.56
CA VAL A 27 -20.69 -25.89 -31.81
C VAL A 27 -21.19 -24.92 -30.72
N GLU A 28 -22.22 -24.12 -31.04
CA GLU A 28 -22.94 -23.22 -30.12
C GLU A 28 -23.69 -23.95 -28.99
N THR A 29 -23.86 -23.32 -27.83
CA THR A 29 -25.09 -23.45 -27.02
C THR A 29 -25.20 -22.32 -26.00
N GLU A 30 -26.22 -21.46 -26.15
CA GLU A 30 -26.63 -20.57 -25.07
C GLU A 30 -27.18 -21.38 -23.89
N LYS A 31 -26.80 -21.02 -22.66
CA LYS A 31 -27.62 -21.27 -21.46
C LYS A 31 -27.29 -20.30 -20.34
N THR A 32 -28.32 -19.57 -19.96
CA THR A 32 -28.42 -18.67 -18.82
C THR A 32 -27.83 -19.23 -17.52
N ALA A 33 -26.98 -18.45 -16.84
CA ALA A 33 -26.65 -18.64 -15.43
C ALA A 33 -26.43 -17.28 -14.74
N ASP A 34 -27.46 -16.82 -14.02
CA ASP A 34 -27.36 -15.71 -13.06
C ASP A 34 -26.56 -16.20 -11.85
N GLU A 35 -25.28 -15.85 -11.75
CA GLU A 35 -24.53 -16.05 -10.49
C GLU A 35 -23.93 -14.73 -9.97
N LYS A 36 -24.69 -14.14 -9.05
CA LYS A 36 -24.45 -12.86 -8.38
C LYS A 36 -23.06 -12.81 -7.74
N GLY A 37 -22.42 -11.64 -7.85
CA GLY A 37 -21.06 -11.41 -7.37
C GLY A 37 -20.84 -11.82 -5.92
N LYS A 38 -19.92 -12.77 -5.72
CA LYS A 38 -19.44 -13.24 -4.41
C LYS A 38 -18.58 -12.16 -3.75
N ARG A 39 -19.25 -11.13 -3.22
CA ARG A 39 -18.64 -9.99 -2.52
C ARG A 39 -18.06 -10.49 -1.19
N VAL A 40 -16.81 -10.96 -1.23
CA VAL A 40 -16.07 -11.42 -0.05
C VAL A 40 -16.04 -10.29 0.97
N LYS A 41 -16.79 -10.45 2.07
CA LYS A 41 -16.65 -9.59 3.25
C LYS A 41 -15.25 -9.82 3.80
N PRO A 42 -14.43 -8.78 4.03
CA PRO A 42 -13.22 -8.96 4.83
C PRO A 42 -13.67 -9.33 6.24
N GLU A 43 -13.21 -10.48 6.72
CA GLU A 43 -13.56 -11.00 8.03
C GLU A 43 -13.01 -10.07 9.12
N HIS A 44 -13.89 -9.67 10.04
CA HIS A 44 -13.52 -8.79 11.15
C HIS A 44 -12.69 -9.62 12.13
N HIS A 45 -11.38 -9.47 12.08
CA HIS A 45 -10.42 -10.22 12.89
C HIS A 45 -10.39 -9.71 14.34
N GLU A 46 -11.51 -9.87 15.05
CA GLU A 46 -11.68 -9.58 16.47
C GLU A 46 -11.05 -10.69 17.33
N GLU A 47 -9.72 -10.79 17.26
CA GLU A 47 -8.98 -11.52 18.26
C GLU A 47 -8.97 -10.74 19.58
N LYS A 48 -9.62 -11.33 20.58
CA LYS A 48 -9.60 -10.89 21.97
C LYS A 48 -8.17 -10.64 22.43
N ALA A 49 -7.85 -9.39 22.76
CA ALA A 49 -6.58 -9.04 23.35
C ALA A 49 -6.52 -9.55 24.80
N GLU A 50 -5.92 -10.73 25.00
CA GLU A 50 -5.50 -11.17 26.33
C GLU A 50 -4.59 -10.10 26.95
N GLU A 51 -4.92 -9.65 28.16
CA GLU A 51 -4.10 -8.73 28.97
C GLU A 51 -2.84 -9.43 29.52
N LYS A 52 -2.00 -9.93 28.62
CA LYS A 52 -0.64 -10.35 28.96
C LYS A 52 0.12 -9.10 29.40
N LYS A 53 0.49 -9.06 30.69
CA LYS A 53 1.34 -8.03 31.29
C LYS A 53 2.70 -8.03 30.57
N ARG A 54 2.81 -7.26 29.49
CA ARG A 54 4.05 -7.16 28.72
C ARG A 54 5.08 -6.34 29.50
N GLU A 55 6.27 -6.90 29.62
CA GLU A 55 7.39 -6.20 30.24
C GLU A 55 7.96 -5.19 29.23
N ILE A 56 7.65 -3.92 29.45
CA ILE A 56 8.11 -2.79 28.65
C ILE A 56 9.61 -2.59 28.90
N VAL A 57 10.43 -2.74 27.85
CA VAL A 57 11.90 -2.64 27.95
C VAL A 57 12.37 -1.20 27.74
N LEU A 58 11.73 -0.48 26.82
CA LEU A 58 12.06 0.90 26.48
C LEU A 58 10.77 1.68 26.24
N GLN A 59 10.64 2.83 26.91
CA GLN A 59 9.62 3.83 26.63
C GLN A 59 10.32 5.12 26.18
N ARG A 60 9.85 5.72 25.09
CA ARG A 60 10.40 6.99 24.57
C ARG A 60 9.29 7.89 24.07
N LEU A 61 9.43 9.19 24.33
CA LEU A 61 8.58 10.23 23.77
C LEU A 61 9.24 10.82 22.52
N TYR A 62 8.46 10.97 21.46
CA TYR A 62 8.91 11.52 20.18
C TYR A 62 7.92 12.55 19.65
N VAL A 63 8.44 13.53 18.90
CA VAL A 63 7.63 14.39 18.04
C VAL A 63 7.83 13.92 16.60
N VAL A 64 6.73 13.66 15.89
CA VAL A 64 6.75 13.22 14.49
C VAL A 64 6.19 14.31 13.59
N ASP A 65 6.98 14.75 12.62
CA ASP A 65 6.53 15.61 11.52
C ASP A 65 5.79 14.78 10.46
N LEU A 66 4.48 14.99 10.34
CA LEU A 66 3.60 14.36 9.35
C LEU A 66 3.28 15.27 8.16
N SER A 67 3.80 16.50 8.14
CA SER A 67 3.62 17.51 7.08
C SER A 67 3.82 16.98 5.64
N ALA A 68 4.68 15.99 5.43
CA ALA A 68 4.88 15.36 4.12
C ALA A 68 3.67 14.56 3.61
N ALA A 69 2.80 14.07 4.51
CA ALA A 69 1.60 13.34 4.15
C ALA A 69 0.51 14.28 3.57
N PHE A 70 0.41 15.52 4.08
CA PHE A 70 -0.54 16.56 3.64
C PHE A 70 -0.28 17.08 2.22
N ARG A 71 0.85 16.71 1.58
CA ARG A 71 1.11 17.00 0.16
C ARG A 71 0.22 16.20 -0.80
N LYS A 72 -0.48 15.19 -0.30
CA LYS A 72 -1.38 14.32 -1.08
C LYS A 72 -2.84 14.74 -0.83
N PRO A 73 -3.75 14.52 -1.80
CA PRO A 73 -5.17 14.79 -1.58
C PRO A 73 -5.71 13.98 -0.41
N GLU A 74 -6.66 14.57 0.31
CA GLU A 74 -7.23 14.09 1.58
C GLU A 74 -7.55 12.57 1.66
N PRO A 75 -8.23 11.91 0.69
CA PRO A 75 -8.48 10.47 0.76
C PRO A 75 -7.21 9.60 0.75
N ARG A 76 -6.07 10.14 0.29
CA ARG A 76 -4.75 9.49 0.32
C ARG A 76 -3.90 9.96 1.50
N HIS A 77 -4.30 11.04 2.18
CA HIS A 77 -3.54 11.65 3.26
C HIS A 77 -3.39 10.69 4.46
N GLN A 78 -4.51 10.23 5.04
CA GLN A 78 -4.52 9.31 6.19
C GLN A 78 -3.64 8.07 5.98
N ARG A 79 -3.75 7.43 4.81
CA ARG A 79 -2.91 6.26 4.44
C ARG A 79 -1.43 6.62 4.41
N SER A 80 -1.08 7.82 3.95
CA SER A 80 0.29 8.30 3.93
C SER A 80 0.82 8.67 5.31
N ALA A 81 0.00 9.26 6.19
CA ALA A 81 0.38 9.60 7.56
C ALA A 81 0.67 8.34 8.39
N VAL A 82 -0.20 7.33 8.32
CA VAL A 82 0.04 6.01 8.97
C VAL A 82 1.31 5.34 8.43
N ARG A 83 1.61 5.45 7.12
CA ARG A 83 2.86 4.93 6.55
C ARG A 83 4.09 5.66 7.10
N LEU A 84 4.06 6.99 7.20
CA LEU A 84 5.16 7.77 7.79
C LEU A 84 5.37 7.42 9.28
N LEU A 85 4.28 7.28 10.06
CA LEU A 85 4.37 6.82 11.45
C LEU A 85 5.03 5.44 11.56
N ARG A 86 4.62 4.46 10.73
CA ARG A 86 5.26 3.12 10.71
C ARG A 86 6.75 3.21 10.38
N GLN A 87 7.14 4.03 9.39
CA GLN A 87 8.54 4.22 9.02
C GLN A 87 9.35 4.89 10.14
N PHE A 88 8.78 5.92 10.79
CA PHE A 88 9.39 6.60 11.93
C PHE A 88 9.61 5.63 13.10
N VAL A 89 8.56 4.94 13.55
CA VAL A 89 8.64 4.00 14.67
C VAL A 89 9.62 2.86 14.35
N SER A 90 9.60 2.30 13.13
CA SER A 90 10.54 1.24 12.73
C SER A 90 12.00 1.69 12.85
N LYS A 91 12.31 2.90 12.35
CA LYS A 91 13.66 3.49 12.39
C LYS A 91 14.12 3.78 13.82
N HIS A 92 13.26 4.35 14.66
CA HIS A 92 13.63 4.83 16.00
C HIS A 92 13.56 3.75 17.09
N ALA A 93 12.62 2.80 17.02
CA ALA A 93 12.51 1.68 17.94
C ALA A 93 13.32 0.45 17.50
N LYS A 94 13.84 0.43 16.26
CA LYS A 94 14.51 -0.73 15.64
C LYS A 94 13.64 -2.00 15.74
N SER A 95 12.44 -1.92 15.17
CA SER A 95 11.41 -2.96 15.20
C SER A 95 10.74 -3.12 13.83
N SER A 96 10.47 -4.35 13.43
CA SER A 96 9.74 -4.68 12.21
C SER A 96 8.23 -4.81 12.46
N LYS A 97 7.84 -5.40 13.60
CA LYS A 97 6.45 -5.56 14.03
C LYS A 97 6.00 -4.31 14.81
N ILE A 98 5.00 -3.60 14.30
CA ILE A 98 4.53 -2.33 14.86
C ILE A 98 3.01 -2.33 14.97
N ARG A 99 2.51 -2.09 16.19
CA ARG A 99 1.10 -1.81 16.50
C ARG A 99 0.92 -0.31 16.71
N ILE A 100 -0.10 0.27 16.07
CA ILE A 100 -0.46 1.69 16.16
C ILE A 100 -1.87 1.73 16.73
N SER A 101 -2.10 2.51 17.78
CA SER A 101 -3.45 2.64 18.33
C SER A 101 -4.39 3.35 17.33
N PRO A 102 -5.69 3.00 17.29
CA PRO A 102 -6.61 3.60 16.32
C PRO A 102 -6.77 5.12 16.54
N GLY A 103 -6.75 5.59 17.79
CA GLY A 103 -6.74 7.01 18.11
C GLY A 103 -5.52 7.75 17.54
N LEU A 104 -4.33 7.14 17.63
CA LEU A 104 -3.11 7.71 17.04
C LEU A 104 -3.21 7.78 15.51
N ALA A 105 -3.78 6.76 14.86
CA ALA A 105 -3.97 6.73 13.41
C ALA A 105 -5.02 7.77 12.91
N ALA A 106 -6.04 8.05 13.73
CA ALA A 106 -7.03 9.10 13.43
C ALA A 106 -6.43 10.50 13.57
N GLU A 107 -5.67 10.75 14.65
CA GLU A 107 -5.08 12.07 14.90
C GLU A 107 -3.95 12.40 13.90
N ALA A 108 -3.19 11.39 13.48
CA ALA A 108 -2.20 11.50 12.41
C ALA A 108 -2.76 12.00 11.06
N ALA A 109 -4.07 11.86 10.81
CA ALA A 109 -4.72 12.37 9.61
C ALA A 109 -5.09 13.86 9.70
N LYS A 110 -5.10 14.43 10.91
CA LYS A 110 -5.49 15.83 11.18
C LYS A 110 -4.29 16.71 11.53
N ALA A 111 -3.36 16.18 12.33
CA ALA A 111 -2.24 16.93 12.86
C ALA A 111 -0.98 16.85 11.96
N ARG A 112 -0.40 18.00 11.63
CA ARG A 112 0.90 18.09 10.91
C ARG A 112 2.10 17.67 11.75
N ARG A 113 1.95 17.72 13.08
CA ARG A 113 2.94 17.35 14.09
C ARG A 113 2.24 16.59 15.19
N LEU A 114 2.82 15.47 15.62
CA LEU A 114 2.19 14.56 16.58
C LEU A 114 3.18 14.19 17.68
N ARG A 115 2.76 14.26 18.95
CA ARG A 115 3.53 13.74 20.08
C ARG A 115 3.11 12.29 20.33
N ILE A 116 4.07 11.39 20.38
CA ILE A 116 3.82 9.95 20.52
C ILE A 116 4.69 9.36 21.62
N SER A 117 4.10 8.48 22.42
CA SER A 117 4.84 7.52 23.22
C SER A 117 5.03 6.23 22.43
N VAL A 118 6.27 5.77 22.35
CA VAL A 118 6.63 4.48 21.75
C VAL A 118 7.18 3.60 22.86
N THR A 119 6.48 2.49 23.12
CA THR A 119 6.94 1.41 24.00
C THR A 119 7.48 0.27 23.14
N LYS A 120 8.54 -0.40 23.62
CA LYS A 120 9.09 -1.60 23.01
C LYS A 120 9.07 -2.75 24.01
N ASP A 121 8.43 -3.84 23.61
CA ASP A 121 8.34 -5.09 24.37
C ASP A 121 9.59 -5.96 24.15
N LYS A 122 9.82 -6.93 25.06
CA LYS A 122 10.88 -7.96 24.91
C LYS A 122 10.78 -8.73 23.59
N GLU A 123 9.57 -8.95 23.08
CA GLU A 123 9.29 -9.64 21.80
C GLU A 123 9.67 -8.81 20.55
N GLY A 124 10.19 -7.59 20.72
CA GLY A 124 10.52 -6.68 19.63
C GLY A 124 9.30 -6.03 18.97
N LEU A 125 8.10 -6.24 19.51
CA LEU A 125 6.91 -5.45 19.22
C LEU A 125 7.14 -4.00 19.67
N ALA A 126 6.84 -3.04 18.80
CA ALA A 126 6.72 -1.64 19.19
C ALA A 126 5.25 -1.23 19.15
N GLU A 127 4.76 -0.67 20.24
CA GLU A 127 3.43 -0.08 20.32
C GLU A 127 3.56 1.45 20.35
N ALA A 128 2.75 2.12 19.54
CA ALA A 128 2.72 3.57 19.46
C ALA A 128 1.36 4.10 19.91
N THR A 129 1.37 4.95 20.94
CA THR A 129 0.22 5.60 21.53
C THR A 129 0.32 7.12 21.41
N LEU A 130 -0.84 7.79 21.41
CA LEU A 130 -0.93 9.25 21.48
C LEU A 130 -0.58 9.69 22.91
N GLN A 131 0.18 10.80 23.01
CA GLN A 131 0.48 11.46 24.28
C GLN A 131 -0.59 12.52 24.60
#